data_AF-A2E9Q7-F1
#
_entry.id   AF-A2E9Q7-F1
#
_cell.length_a   1.000
_cell.length_b   1.000
_cell.length_c   1.000
_cell.angle_alpha   90.00
_cell.angle_beta   90.00
_cell.angle_gamma   90.00
#
_symmetry.space_group_name_H-M   'P 1'
#
loop_
_entity.id
_entity.type
_entity.pdbx_description
1 polymer ?
#
loop_
_entity_poly.entity_id
_entity_poly.type
_entity_poly.pdbx_seq_one_letter_code
_entity_poly.pdbx_strand_id
1 'polypeptide(L)'
;MTEFLISNGADINAKGNDGNAALHHTLYNNIKEMAEFLISNGANVNAKNENAWTPLHYAARCDKKEMTEFLISLLVVVLWLKINNVYYHFYYLFNNIYIYI
;
A
#
# COMPACT_ATOMS: atom_id res chain seq x y z
N MET A 1 -6.10 16.06 -5.64
CA MET A 1 -7.19 15.34 -6.37
C MET A 1 -7.56 14.05 -5.64
N THR A 2 -6.62 13.14 -5.41
CA THR A 2 -6.88 11.87 -4.69
C THR A 2 -7.58 12.07 -3.35
N GLU A 3 -7.05 12.95 -2.50
CA GLU A 3 -7.66 13.29 -1.20
C GLU A 3 -9.12 13.73 -1.32
N PHE A 4 -9.41 14.58 -2.31
CA PHE A 4 -10.77 15.05 -2.58
C PHE A 4 -11.71 13.91 -2.99
N LEU A 5 -11.23 12.96 -3.80
CA LEU A 5 -12.05 11.80 -4.20
C LEU A 5 -12.36 10.90 -3.02
N ILE A 6 -11.34 10.57 -2.20
CA ILE A 6 -11.52 9.72 -1.01
C ILE A 6 -12.43 10.41 0.01
N SER A 7 -12.27 11.73 0.24
CA SER A 7 -13.13 12.47 1.18
C SER A 7 -14.59 12.57 0.71
N ASN A 8 -14.85 12.42 -0.59
CA ASN A 8 -16.20 12.34 -1.16
C ASN A 8 -16.72 10.90 -1.31
N GLY A 9 -16.07 9.92 -0.67
CA GLY A 9 -16.55 8.54 -0.61
C GLY A 9 -16.18 7.68 -1.82
N ALA A 10 -15.17 8.07 -2.60
CA ALA A 10 -14.63 7.17 -3.62
C ALA A 10 -14.08 5.89 -2.96
N ASP A 11 -14.38 4.75 -3.55
CA ASP A 11 -13.85 3.47 -3.09
C ASP A 11 -12.36 3.37 -3.41
N ILE A 12 -11.54 3.36 -2.37
CA ILE A 12 -10.09 3.27 -2.46
C ILE A 12 -9.59 1.95 -3.07
N ASN A 13 -10.43 0.91 -3.04
CA ASN A 13 -10.16 -0.40 -3.59
C ASN A 13 -10.88 -0.64 -4.93
N ALA A 14 -11.51 0.39 -5.50
CA ALA A 14 -12.13 0.32 -6.81
C ALA A 14 -11.11 -0.19 -7.84
N LYS A 15 -11.60 -1.04 -8.75
CA LYS A 15 -10.80 -1.67 -9.80
C LYS A 15 -11.21 -1.14 -11.17
N GLY A 16 -10.22 -0.89 -12.01
CA GLY A 16 -10.43 -0.61 -13.43
C GLY A 16 -10.78 -1.86 -14.23
N ASN A 17 -10.87 -1.70 -15.55
CA ASN A 17 -11.27 -2.76 -16.49
C ASN A 17 -10.29 -3.94 -16.58
N ASP A 18 -9.04 -3.76 -16.15
CA ASP A 18 -8.00 -4.79 -16.09
C ASP A 18 -7.85 -5.39 -14.68
N GLY A 19 -8.77 -5.05 -13.78
CA GLY A 19 -8.73 -5.44 -12.37
C GLY A 19 -7.70 -4.69 -11.54
N ASN A 20 -6.96 -3.72 -12.10
CA ASN A 20 -6.00 -2.93 -11.35
C ASN A 20 -6.74 -1.98 -10.40
N ALA A 21 -6.38 -2.04 -9.12
CA ALA A 21 -6.68 -1.00 -8.13
C ALA A 21 -5.67 0.16 -8.24
N ALA A 22 -6.00 1.32 -7.67
CA ALA A 22 -5.15 2.52 -7.68
C ALA A 22 -3.67 2.23 -7.29
N LEU A 23 -3.45 1.34 -6.33
CA LEU A 23 -2.11 0.97 -5.86
C LEU A 23 -1.24 0.24 -6.91
N HIS A 24 -1.81 -0.36 -7.95
CA HIS A 24 -1.02 -0.94 -9.06
C HIS A 24 -0.35 0.14 -9.91
N HIS A 25 -0.92 1.35 -9.93
CA HIS A 25 -0.48 2.44 -10.80
C HIS A 25 0.49 3.42 -10.12
N THR A 26 0.72 3.32 -8.82
CA THR A 26 1.65 4.21 -8.08
C THR A 26 3.11 4.07 -8.52
N LEU A 27 3.41 3.04 -9.32
CA LEU A 27 4.75 2.66 -9.77
C LEU A 27 5.27 3.44 -10.96
N TYR A 28 4.39 4.07 -11.73
CA TYR A 28 4.78 4.71 -12.98
C TYR A 28 5.55 6.03 -12.76
N ASN A 29 5.43 6.65 -11.59
CA ASN A 29 5.99 7.98 -11.30
C ASN A 29 6.77 8.06 -9.96
N ASN A 30 7.21 6.92 -9.39
CA ASN A 30 7.89 6.85 -8.08
C ASN A 30 7.16 7.59 -6.96
N ILE A 31 5.82 7.59 -6.97
CA ILE A 31 5.02 8.37 -6.03
C ILE A 31 4.82 7.54 -4.76
N LYS A 32 5.90 7.37 -4.00
CA LYS A 32 5.88 6.67 -2.72
C LYS A 32 4.85 7.29 -1.78
N GLU A 33 4.76 8.61 -1.76
CA GLU A 33 3.82 9.41 -0.96
C GLU A 33 2.36 9.06 -1.30
N MET A 34 2.06 8.78 -2.57
CA MET A 34 0.72 8.38 -2.99
C MET A 34 0.43 6.93 -2.59
N ALA A 35 1.42 6.03 -2.65
CA ALA A 35 1.26 4.67 -2.14
C ALA A 35 1.04 4.69 -0.62
N GLU A 36 1.81 5.48 0.13
CA GLU A 36 1.63 5.72 1.57
C GLU A 36 0.25 6.28 1.87
N PHE A 37 -0.19 7.30 1.14
CA PHE A 37 -1.52 7.88 1.28
C PHE A 37 -2.62 6.83 1.03
N LEU A 38 -2.53 6.06 -0.05
CA LEU A 38 -3.53 5.06 -0.36
C LEU A 38 -3.59 3.97 0.73
N ILE A 39 -2.42 3.50 1.18
CA ILE A 39 -2.33 2.43 2.19
C ILE A 39 -2.82 2.92 3.56
N SER A 40 -2.47 4.14 3.96
CA SER A 40 -2.95 4.73 5.22
C SER A 40 -4.47 4.94 5.22
N ASN A 41 -5.08 5.11 4.05
CA ASN A 41 -6.53 5.19 3.87
C ASN A 41 -7.20 3.83 3.59
N GLY A 42 -6.48 2.70 3.77
CA GLY A 42 -7.07 1.36 3.72
C GLY A 42 -7.03 0.67 2.35
N ALA A 43 -6.17 1.11 1.43
CA ALA A 43 -5.93 0.38 0.20
C ALA A 43 -5.38 -1.02 0.48
N ASN A 44 -5.90 -2.01 -0.25
CA ASN A 44 -5.45 -3.39 -0.15
C ASN A 44 -4.09 -3.57 -0.84
N VAL A 45 -3.02 -3.64 -0.04
CA VAL A 45 -1.65 -3.89 -0.50
C VAL A 45 -1.48 -5.21 -1.25
N ASN A 46 -2.38 -6.18 -1.02
CA ASN A 46 -2.40 -7.49 -1.67
C ASN A 46 -3.47 -7.60 -2.76
N ALA A 47 -4.04 -6.48 -3.23
CA ALA A 47 -5.01 -6.50 -4.31
C ALA A 47 -4.42 -7.23 -5.52
N LYS A 48 -5.20 -8.13 -6.11
CA LYS A 48 -4.85 -8.86 -7.32
C LYS A 48 -5.66 -8.33 -8.49
N ASN A 49 -4.99 -8.05 -9.61
CA ASN A 49 -5.63 -7.76 -10.89
C ASN A 49 -6.07 -9.06 -11.61
N GLU A 50 -6.57 -8.94 -12.85
CA GLU A 50 -7.06 -10.09 -13.63
C GLU A 50 -5.97 -11.12 -13.94
N ASN A 51 -4.72 -10.69 -14.05
CA ASN A 51 -3.55 -11.57 -14.22
C ASN A 51 -3.01 -12.12 -12.89
N ALA A 52 -3.75 -11.96 -11.79
CA ALA A 52 -3.34 -12.29 -10.42
C ALA A 52 -2.08 -11.54 -9.94
N TRP A 53 -1.69 -10.45 -10.61
CA TRP A 53 -0.57 -9.62 -10.21
C TRP A 53 -0.98 -8.70 -9.07
N THR A 54 -0.06 -8.54 -8.12
CA THR A 54 -0.17 -7.59 -7.02
C THR A 54 0.64 -6.32 -7.32
N PRO A 55 0.45 -5.22 -6.56
CA PRO A 55 1.34 -4.06 -6.66
C PRO A 55 2.82 -4.41 -6.56
N LEU A 56 3.19 -5.39 -5.72
CA LEU A 56 4.58 -5.87 -5.61
C LEU A 56 5.09 -6.53 -6.90
N HIS A 57 4.25 -7.27 -7.64
CA HIS A 57 4.63 -7.84 -8.92
C HIS A 57 4.96 -6.76 -9.95
N TYR A 58 4.18 -5.67 -9.99
CA TYR A 58 4.49 -4.53 -10.85
C TYR A 58 5.78 -3.84 -10.40
N ALA A 59 6.00 -3.68 -9.09
CA ALA A 59 7.19 -3.02 -8.55
C ALA A 59 8.48 -3.73 -8.97
N ALA A 60 8.48 -5.06 -8.87
CA ALA A 60 9.55 -5.92 -9.34
C ALA A 60 9.72 -5.84 -10.86
N ARG A 61 8.63 -5.84 -11.63
CA ARG A 61 8.68 -5.77 -13.11
C ARG A 61 9.21 -4.43 -13.63
N CYS A 62 8.91 -3.33 -12.94
CA CYS A 62 9.28 -1.97 -13.33
C CYS A 62 10.63 -1.51 -12.76
N ASP A 63 11.38 -2.42 -12.11
CA ASP A 63 12.67 -2.15 -11.44
C ASP A 63 12.60 -0.96 -10.47
N LYS A 64 11.49 -0.85 -9.74
CA LYS A 64 11.27 0.22 -8.75
C LYS A 64 11.74 -0.24 -7.39
N LYS A 65 13.07 -0.21 -7.18
CA LYS A 65 13.72 -0.69 -5.95
C LYS A 65 13.11 -0.09 -4.68
N GLU A 66 12.98 1.23 -4.60
CA GLU A 66 12.46 1.91 -3.42
C GLU A 66 11.01 1.49 -3.09
N MET A 67 10.13 1.44 -4.09
CA MET A 67 8.75 0.98 -3.89
C MET A 67 8.69 -0.51 -3.54
N THR A 68 9.57 -1.33 -4.12
CA THR A 68 9.67 -2.75 -3.79
C THR A 68 10.04 -2.95 -2.33
N GLU A 69 11.07 -2.23 -1.85
CA GLU A 69 11.48 -2.25 -0.44
C GLU A 69 10.36 -1.75 0.48
N PHE A 70 9.66 -0.69 0.10
CA PHE A 70 8.51 -0.16 0.84
C PHE A 70 7.34 -1.16 0.91
N LEU A 71 6.95 -1.78 -0.21
CA LEU A 71 5.87 -2.76 -0.22
C LEU A 71 6.23 -4.03 0.55
N ILE A 72 7.50 -4.47 0.48
CA ILE A 72 7.99 -5.62 1.27
C ILE A 72 7.96 -5.30 2.77
N SER A 73 8.40 -4.10 3.18
CA SER A 73 8.41 -3.73 4.59
C SER A 73 7.00 -3.75 5.19
N LEU A 74 6.00 -3.29 4.44
CA LEU A 74 4.60 -3.36 4.84
C LEU A 74 4.09 -4.81 4.96
N LEU A 75 4.42 -5.67 4.00
CA LEU A 75 3.97 -7.07 4.00
C LEU A 75 4.59 -7.90 5.13
N VAL A 76 5.86 -7.67 5.45
CA VAL A 76 6.54 -8.33 6.58
C VAL A 76 5.91 -7.92 7.91
N VAL A 77 5.56 -6.64 8.08
CA VAL A 77 4.84 -6.17 9.27
C VAL A 77 3.46 -6.85 9.39
N VAL A 78 2.70 -6.96 8.29
CA VAL A 78 1.39 -7.63 8.30
C VAL A 78 1.50 -9.12 8.64
N LEU A 79 2.53 -9.81 8.14
CA LEU A 79 2.77 -11.23 8.49
C LEU A 79 3.19 -11.38 9.95
N TRP A 80 4.09 -10.52 10.45
CA TRP A 80 4.49 -10.53 11.85
C TRP A 80 3.30 -10.27 12.78
N LEU A 81 2.44 -9.29 12.46
CA LEU A 81 1.23 -9.00 13.24
C LEU A 81 0.24 -10.17 13.25
N LYS A 82 0.04 -10.83 12.10
CA LYS A 82 -0.83 -12.02 12.00
C LYS A 82 -0.29 -13.21 12.81
N ILE A 83 1.02 -13.41 12.82
CA ILE A 83 1.66 -14.51 13.55
C ILE A 83 1.62 -14.27 15.06
N ASN A 84 1.82 -13.02 15.50
CA ASN A 84 2.00 -12.72 16.93
C ASN A 84 0.71 -12.33 17.65
N ASN A 85 -0.40 -12.04 16.95
CA ASN A 85 -1.70 -11.69 17.56
C ASN A 85 -1.63 -10.51 18.57
N VAL A 86 -0.61 -9.66 18.47
CA VAL A 86 -0.38 -8.52 19.37
C VAL A 86 -0.86 -7.24 18.70
N TYR A 87 -2.18 -7.05 18.67
CA TYR A 87 -2.80 -5.87 18.03
C TYR A 87 -2.47 -4.54 18.73
N TYR A 88 -2.10 -4.55 20.01
CA TYR A 88 -2.21 -3.34 20.83
C TYR A 88 -0.89 -2.69 21.25
N HIS A 89 0.22 -3.42 21.37
CA HIS A 89 1.44 -2.84 21.95
C HIS A 89 2.34 -2.13 20.93
N PHE A 90 2.33 -2.55 19.66
CA PHE A 90 3.22 -2.01 18.63
C PHE A 90 2.61 -0.89 17.77
N TYR A 91 1.28 -0.72 17.77
CA TYR A 91 0.62 0.41 17.12
C TYR A 91 1.15 1.76 17.64
N TYR A 92 1.46 1.83 18.95
CA TYR A 92 2.05 3.00 19.58
C TYR A 92 3.55 3.17 19.31
N LEU A 93 4.29 2.09 19.08
CA LEU A 93 5.73 2.15 18.78
C LEU A 93 6.00 2.59 17.33
N PHE A 94 5.21 2.11 16.37
CA PHE A 94 5.37 2.54 14.97
C PHE A 94 4.89 3.98 14.74
N ASN A 95 3.80 4.43 15.36
CA ASN A 95 3.35 5.83 15.24
C ASN A 95 4.25 6.85 15.96
N ASN A 96 5.13 6.43 16.89
CA ASN A 96 6.06 7.34 17.57
C ASN A 96 7.42 7.47 16.88
N ILE A 97 7.78 6.58 15.95
CA ILE A 97 9.07 6.67 15.24
C ILE A 97 8.98 7.59 14.01
N TYR A 98 7.78 7.83 13.45
CA TYR A 98 7.58 8.66 12.26
C TYR A 98 7.09 10.10 12.53
N ILE A 99 7.00 10.55 13.79
CA ILE A 99 6.61 11.94 14.13
C ILE A 99 7.83 12.85 14.43
N TYR A 100 9.06 12.33 14.42
CA TYR A 100 10.26 13.11 14.79
C TYR A 100 11.42 13.08 13.79
N ILE A 101 11.14 13.08 12.48
CA ILE A 101 12.13 13.50 11.47
C ILE A 101 11.42 14.31 10.39
#